data_AF-A0A6J4TI27-F1
#
_entry.id   AF-A0A6J4TI27-F1
#
_cell.length_a   1.000
_cell.length_b   1.000
_cell.length_c   1.000
_cell.angle_alpha   90.00
_cell.angle_beta   90.00
_cell.angle_gamma   90.00
#
_symmetry.space_group_name_H-M   'P 1'
#
loop_
_entity.id
_entity.type
_entity.pdbx_description
1 polymer ?
#
loop_
_entity_poly.entity_id
_entity_poly.type
_entity_poly.pdbx_seq_one_letter_code
_entity_poly.pdbx_strand_id
1 'polypeptide(L)' 'MSQWATRFEGLHGDLKTRRSVIRSDEGLRERELRKLSVLSEAVGRGFRDRGVDGLTATLAAQVAVTVFGVAIDRWFD' A
#
# COMPACT_ATOMS: atom_id res chain seq x y z
N MET A 1 -12.57 21.15 10.84
CA MET A 1 -11.82 20.10 10.10
C MET A 1 -11.94 18.79 10.88
N SER A 2 -12.24 17.68 10.21
CA SER A 2 -12.41 16.36 10.83
C SER A 2 -11.12 15.90 11.53
N GLN A 3 -11.22 15.18 12.66
CA GLN A 3 -10.08 14.62 13.41
C GLN A 3 -9.11 13.79 12.54
N TRP A 4 -9.60 13.27 11.41
CA TRP A 4 -8.82 12.50 10.45
C TRP A 4 -7.87 13.39 9.63
N ALA A 5 -8.28 14.60 9.26
CA ALA A 5 -7.45 15.53 8.48
C ALA A 5 -6.17 15.91 9.24
N THR A 6 -6.30 16.28 10.51
CA THR A 6 -5.17 16.69 11.36
C THR A 6 -4.15 15.57 11.58
N ARG A 7 -4.59 14.30 11.62
CA ARG A 7 -3.67 13.15 11.75
C ARG A 7 -2.83 12.95 10.49
N PHE A 8 -3.40 13.17 9.30
CA PHE A 8 -2.71 12.92 8.03
C PHE A 8 -1.93 14.12 7.51
N GLU A 9 -2.27 15.35 7.91
CA GLU A 9 -1.58 16.58 7.50
C GLU A 9 -0.11 16.60 7.89
N GLY A 10 0.24 16.26 9.14
CA GLY A 10 1.65 16.16 9.56
C GLY A 10 2.39 14.96 8.94
N LEU A 11 1.67 13.87 8.66
CA LEU A 11 2.26 12.66 8.08
C LEU A 11 2.56 12.80 6.58
N HIS A 12 1.84 13.67 5.86
CA HIS A 12 2.01 13.82 4.41
C HIS A 12 3.44 14.18 4.01
N GLY A 13 4.02 15.21 4.63
CA GLY A 13 5.38 15.68 4.32
C GLY A 13 6.47 14.63 4.62
N ASP A 14 6.37 13.98 5.78
CA ASP A 14 7.27 12.89 6.19
C ASP A 14 7.18 11.70 5.22
N LEU A 15 5.97 11.31 4.85
CA LEU A 15 5.74 10.19 3.95
C LEU A 15 6.18 10.51 2.51
N LYS A 16 5.94 11.74 2.02
CA LYS A 16 6.43 12.21 0.71
C LYS A 16 7.96 12.18 0.65
N THR A 17 8.64 12.65 1.70
CA THR A 17 10.11 12.60 1.80
C THR A 17 10.62 11.16 1.78
N ARG A 18 10.04 10.28 2.60
CA ARG A 18 10.40 8.85 2.61
C ARG A 18 10.17 8.19 1.26
N ARG A 19 9.06 8.52 0.58
CA ARG A 19 8.74 7.99 -0.76
C ARG A 19 9.79 8.42 -1.78
N SER A 20 10.26 9.67 -1.72
CA SER A 20 11.34 10.15 -2.58
C SER A 20 12.64 9.35 -2.38
N VAL A 21 13.06 9.13 -1.13
CA VAL A 21 14.25 8.33 -0.79
C VAL A 21 14.12 6.88 -1.30
N ILE A 22 12.96 6.25 -1.09
CA ILE A 22 12.70 4.90 -1.60
C ILE A 22 12.78 4.88 -3.13
N ARG A 23 12.24 5.89 -3.82
CA ARG A 23 12.27 5.94 -5.29
C ARG A 23 13.65 6.21 -5.87
N SER A 24 14.57 6.86 -5.14
CA SER A 24 15.93 7.12 -5.61
C SER A 24 16.86 5.91 -5.53
N ASP A 25 16.57 4.93 -4.68
CA ASP A 25 17.47 3.79 -4.40
C ASP A 25 16.86 2.47 -4.89
N GLU A 26 17.61 1.70 -5.68
CA GLU A 26 17.13 0.44 -6.25
C GLU A 26 16.80 -0.63 -5.21
N GLY A 27 17.68 -0.83 -4.23
CA GLY A 27 17.47 -1.83 -3.18
C GLY A 27 16.27 -1.49 -2.30
N LEU A 28 16.01 -0.20 -2.06
CA LEU A 28 14.81 0.25 -1.37
C LEU A 28 13.54 0.04 -2.21
N ARG A 29 13.59 0.28 -3.53
CA ARG A 29 12.46 -0.03 -4.44
C ARG A 29 12.14 -1.51 -4.43
N GLU A 30 13.14 -2.38 -4.56
CA GLU A 30 12.96 -3.84 -4.52
C GLU A 30 12.36 -4.29 -3.18
N ARG A 31 12.86 -3.75 -2.07
CA ARG A 31 12.33 -4.04 -0.74
C ARG A 31 10.88 -3.60 -0.60
N GLU A 32 10.51 -2.44 -1.14
CA GLU A 32 9.14 -1.96 -1.11
C GLU A 32 8.21 -2.84 -1.97
N LEU A 33 8.65 -3.26 -3.16
CA LEU A 33 7.90 -4.22 -3.98
C LEU A 33 7.67 -5.54 -3.23
N ARG A 34 8.69 -6.08 -2.55
CA ARG A 34 8.55 -7.26 -1.69
C ARG A 34 7.54 -7.02 -0.57
N LYS A 35 7.58 -5.85 0.08
CA LYS A 35 6.65 -5.48 1.14
C LYS A 35 5.20 -5.44 0.65
N LEU A 36 4.96 -4.87 -0.54
CA LEU A 36 3.63 -4.86 -1.17
C LEU A 36 3.16 -6.27 -1.55
N SER A 37 4.06 -7.14 -2.02
CA SER A 37 3.75 -8.55 -2.26
C SER A 37 3.29 -9.26 -0.98
N VAL A 38 4.05 -9.11 0.11
CA VAL A 38 3.69 -9.68 1.43
C VAL A 38 2.35 -9.14 1.93
N LEU A 39 2.08 -7.85 1.72
CA LEU A 39 0.79 -7.25 2.07
C LEU A 39 -0.36 -7.87 1.26
N SER A 40 -0.18 -8.06 -0.05
CA SER A 40 -1.18 -8.70 -0.91
C SER A 40 -1.48 -10.12 -0.46
N GLU A 41 -0.45 -10.90 -0.10
CA GLU A 41 -0.67 -12.25 0.44
C GLU A 41 -1.44 -12.24 1.76
N ALA A 42 -1.14 -11.29 2.65
CA ALA A 42 -1.83 -11.15 3.92
C ALA A 42 -3.31 -10.79 3.73
N VAL A 43 -3.62 -9.87 2.82
CA VAL A 43 -4.99 -9.51 2.45
C VAL A 43 -5.70 -10.71 1.83
N GLY A 44 -5.05 -11.44 0.91
CA GLY A 44 -5.61 -12.65 0.29
C GLY A 44 -5.87 -13.78 1.29
N ARG A 45 -5.01 -13.96 2.30
CA ARG A 45 -5.29 -14.85 3.45
C ARG A 45 -6.53 -14.39 4.20
N GLY A 46 -6.62 -13.10 4.55
CA GLY A 46 -7.78 -12.54 5.25
C GLY A 46 -9.11 -12.72 4.50
N PHE A 47 -9.11 -12.65 3.16
CA PHE A 47 -10.31 -12.96 2.37
C PHE A 47 -10.68 -14.45 2.40
N ARG A 48 -9.69 -15.35 2.28
CA ARG A 48 -9.93 -16.79 2.38
C ARG A 48 -10.44 -17.21 3.75
N ASP A 49 -9.88 -16.64 4.82
CA ASP A 49 -10.34 -16.87 6.19
C ASP A 49 -11.82 -16.46 6.40
N ARG A 50 -12.37 -15.65 5.50
CA ARG A 50 -13.77 -15.20 5.47
C ARG A 50 -14.62 -15.92 4.42
N GLY A 51 -14.11 -16.99 3.82
CA GLY A 51 -14.86 -17.84 2.88
C GLY A 51 -14.86 -17.39 1.42
N VAL A 52 -14.03 -16.41 1.04
CA VAL A 52 -13.86 -16.04 -0.38
C VAL A 52 -13.02 -17.12 -1.08
N ASP A 53 -13.42 -17.50 -2.30
CA ASP A 53 -12.69 -18.49 -3.09
C ASP A 53 -11.27 -18.03 -3.43
N GLY A 54 -10.37 -19.00 -3.70
CA GLY A 54 -8.94 -18.73 -3.84
C GLY A 54 -8.58 -17.78 -4.98
N LEU A 55 -9.29 -17.84 -6.11
CA LEU A 55 -8.99 -16.99 -7.26
C LEU A 55 -9.47 -15.56 -6.97
N THR A 56 -10.71 -15.40 -6.52
CA THR A 56 -11.26 -14.09 -6.17
C THR A 56 -10.45 -13.43 -5.05
N ALA A 57 -10.07 -14.17 -4.00
CA ALA A 57 -9.26 -13.65 -2.90
C ALA A 57 -7.88 -13.16 -3.39
N THR A 58 -7.24 -13.89 -4.31
CA THR A 58 -5.94 -13.51 -4.86
C THR A 58 -6.04 -12.26 -5.71
N LEU A 59 -6.98 -12.22 -6.67
CA LEU A 59 -7.15 -11.09 -7.57
C LEU A 59 -7.58 -9.83 -6.79
N ALA A 60 -8.55 -9.96 -5.88
CA ALA A 60 -9.01 -8.84 -5.06
C ALA A 60 -7.87 -8.24 -4.22
N ALA A 61 -7.00 -9.09 -3.64
CA ALA A 61 -5.87 -8.62 -2.85
C ALA A 61 -4.83 -7.88 -3.71
N GLN A 62 -4.47 -8.42 -4.88
CA GLN A 62 -3.52 -7.79 -5.79
C GLN A 62 -4.04 -6.45 -6.32
N VAL A 63 -5.33 -6.39 -6.69
CA VAL A 63 -5.98 -5.15 -7.11
C VAL A 63 -6.02 -4.14 -5.97
N ALA A 64 -6.43 -4.54 -4.77
CA ALA A 64 -6.50 -3.64 -3.62
C ALA A 64 -5.13 -3.01 -3.28
N VAL A 65 -4.06 -3.81 -3.28
CA VAL A 65 -2.70 -3.32 -3.02
C VAL A 65 -2.19 -2.43 -4.15
N THR A 66 -2.52 -2.75 -5.40
CA THR A 66 -2.18 -1.89 -6.56
C THR A 66 -2.86 -0.54 -6.46
N VAL A 67 -4.18 -0.52 -6.22
CA VAL A 67 -4.96 0.71 -6.03
C VAL A 67 -4.41 1.52 -4.86
N PHE A 68 -4.08 0.88 -3.74
CA PHE A 68 -3.45 1.54 -2.60
C PHE A 68 -2.15 2.23 -2.97
N GLY A 69 -1.23 1.53 -3.66
CA GLY A 69 0.05 2.11 -4.09
C GLY A 69 -0.13 3.33 -5.01
N VAL A 70 -0.99 3.20 -6.03
CA VAL A 70 -1.29 4.28 -6.98
C VAL A 70 -1.94 5.48 -6.29
N ALA A 71 -2.89 5.23 -5.37
CA ALA A 71 -3.57 6.29 -4.63
C ALA A 71 -2.60 7.08 -3.73
N ILE A 72 -1.64 6.39 -3.10
CA ILE A 72 -0.60 7.02 -2.28
C ILE A 72 0.35 7.86 -3.15
N ASP A 73 0.80 7.35 -4.30
CA ASP A 73 1.64 8.13 -5.22
C ASP A 73 0.91 9.39 -5.69
N ARG A 74 -0.35 9.25 -6.12
CA ARG A 74 -1.20 10.38 -6.53
C ARG A 74 -1.43 11.39 -5.40
N TRP A 75 -1.48 10.94 -4.15
CA TRP A 75 -1.66 11.83 -3.00
C TRP A 75 -0.39 12.64 -2.68
N PHE A 76 0.79 12.15 -3.07
CA PHE A 76 2.06 12.85 -2.87
C PHE A 76 2.43 13.80 -4.00
N ASP A 77 1.85 13.64 -5.19
CA ASP A 77 1.97 14.62 -6.28
C ASP A 77 1.45 16.00 -5.81
#